data_AF-A0AAX7VW69-F1
#
_entry.id   AF-A0AAX7VW69-F1
#
_cell.length_a   1.000
_cell.length_b   1.000
_cell.length_c   1.000
_cell.angle_alpha   90.00
_cell.angle_beta   90.00
_cell.angle_gamma   90.00
#
_symmetry.space_group_name_H-M   'P 1'
#
loop_
_entity.id
_entity.type
_entity.pdbx_description
1 polymer ?
#
loop_
_entity_poly.entity_id
_entity_poly.type
_entity_poly.pdbx_seq_one_letter_code
_entity_poly.pdbx_strand_id
1 'polypeptide(L)'
;RSQLLLFLGMYSTGSSLSCKWIVKDPGDKMCQFSLHNKQALGLLDMMITNTTKDAEIEHNVAFPNRLYRKTSKATAEDKLAFTVQILEKLFALFEEDHSSASWEENTVENFLNIVNKQAEELRSCVSSLSFVFGYSAEAWETIRNITKDHLSQCGFLVNSLGNAH
;
A
#
# COMPACT_ATOMS: atom_id res chain seq x y z
N ARG A 1 9.93 -14.82 -37.14
CA ARG A 1 9.72 -13.50 -36.49
C ARG A 1 8.51 -13.52 -35.53
N SER A 2 8.26 -14.63 -34.79
CA SER A 2 6.99 -14.80 -34.05
C SER A 2 7.07 -15.57 -32.72
N GLN A 3 8.26 -15.87 -32.17
CA GLN A 3 8.37 -16.60 -30.89
C GLN A 3 8.87 -15.75 -29.70
N LEU A 4 9.46 -14.57 -29.93
CA LEU A 4 9.80 -13.65 -28.83
C LEU A 4 8.57 -12.95 -28.25
N LEU A 5 7.51 -12.78 -29.04
CA LEU A 5 6.27 -12.13 -28.59
C LEU A 5 5.37 -13.05 -27.76
N LEU A 6 5.55 -14.38 -27.83
CA LEU A 6 4.77 -15.33 -27.01
C LEU A 6 5.21 -15.33 -25.54
N PHE A 7 6.44 -14.91 -25.24
CA PHE A 7 6.92 -14.74 -23.86
C PHE A 7 6.67 -13.32 -23.30
N LEU A 8 6.53 -12.32 -24.17
CA LEU A 8 6.08 -10.96 -23.79
C LEU A 8 4.55 -10.84 -23.72
N GLY A 9 3.82 -11.77 -24.34
CA GLY A 9 2.36 -11.73 -24.52
C GLY A 9 1.51 -12.20 -23.34
N MET A 10 2.11 -12.54 -22.18
CA MET A 10 1.37 -12.71 -20.92
C MET A 10 1.50 -11.49 -20.00
N TYR A 11 2.14 -10.41 -20.46
CA TYR A 11 2.17 -9.16 -19.73
C TYR A 11 0.97 -8.29 -20.13
N SER A 12 -0.05 -8.37 -19.26
CA SER A 12 -1.12 -7.41 -19.01
C SER A 12 -2.17 -7.16 -20.12
N THR A 13 -2.74 -8.18 -20.74
CA THR A 13 -4.15 -8.08 -21.15
C THR A 13 -5.03 -8.39 -19.94
N GLY A 14 -5.35 -7.33 -19.19
CA GLY A 14 -6.44 -7.33 -18.20
C GLY A 14 -6.14 -8.04 -16.88
N SER A 15 -5.55 -7.31 -15.93
CA SER A 15 -6.08 -7.43 -14.57
C SER A 15 -6.22 -6.03 -13.97
N SER A 16 -7.45 -5.53 -14.10
CA SER A 16 -8.00 -4.38 -13.39
C SER A 16 -8.11 -4.68 -11.88
N LEU A 17 -7.03 -5.16 -11.25
CA LEU A 17 -6.92 -5.34 -9.80
C LEU A 17 -6.05 -4.24 -9.19
N SER A 18 -6.05 -3.05 -9.80
CA SER A 18 -5.62 -1.84 -9.09
C SER A 18 -6.50 -1.69 -7.86
N CYS A 19 -5.88 -1.60 -6.69
CA CYS A 19 -6.54 -1.46 -5.40
C CYS A 19 -7.75 -0.50 -5.47
N LYS A 20 -8.97 -1.03 -5.51
CA LYS A 20 -10.19 -0.21 -5.63
C LYS A 20 -10.35 0.77 -4.47
N TRP A 21 -9.75 0.44 -3.33
CA TRP A 21 -9.83 1.24 -2.13
C TRP A 21 -9.09 2.58 -2.19
N ILE A 22 -7.99 2.64 -2.96
CA ILE A 22 -7.19 3.87 -3.13
C ILE A 22 -7.48 4.57 -4.46
N VAL A 23 -8.17 3.90 -5.38
CA VAL A 23 -8.61 4.45 -6.67
C VAL A 23 -10.01 5.04 -6.51
N LYS A 24 -10.32 6.10 -7.26
CA LYS A 24 -11.67 6.66 -7.32
C LYS A 24 -12.49 5.91 -8.37
N ASP A 25 -13.70 5.50 -8.01
CA ASP A 25 -14.64 4.96 -9.00
C ASP A 25 -15.22 6.10 -9.87
N PRO A 26 -15.59 5.82 -11.13
CA PRO A 26 -16.21 6.80 -12.01
C PRO A 26 -17.51 7.35 -11.40
N GLY A 27 -17.56 8.66 -11.17
CA GLY A 27 -18.71 9.34 -10.55
C GLY A 27 -18.52 9.69 -9.07
N ASP A 28 -17.53 9.10 -8.40
CA ASP A 28 -17.26 9.36 -6.99
C ASP A 28 -16.33 10.58 -6.79
N LYS A 29 -16.62 11.36 -5.74
CA LYS A 29 -15.79 12.53 -5.38
C LYS A 29 -14.45 12.14 -4.78
N MET A 30 -14.37 11.01 -4.06
CA MET A 30 -13.17 10.53 -3.38
C MET A 30 -13.12 9.01 -3.34
N CYS A 31 -11.93 8.42 -3.13
CA CYS A 31 -11.78 6.98 -3.03
C CYS A 31 -12.30 6.48 -1.68
N GLN A 32 -12.53 5.17 -1.57
CA GLN A 32 -13.06 4.54 -0.36
C GLN A 32 -12.20 4.82 0.86
N PHE A 33 -10.86 4.78 0.73
CA PHE A 33 -9.97 5.12 1.84
C PHE A 33 -10.22 6.53 2.36
N SER A 34 -10.31 7.53 1.48
CA SER A 34 -10.55 8.93 1.86
C SER A 34 -11.92 9.13 2.50
N LEU A 35 -12.94 8.42 2.04
CA LEU A 35 -14.28 8.45 2.62
C LEU A 35 -14.26 7.96 4.07
N HIS A 36 -13.70 6.77 4.29
CA HIS A 36 -13.60 6.16 5.62
C HIS A 36 -12.68 6.97 6.54
N ASN A 37 -11.58 7.52 6.01
CA ASN A 37 -10.70 8.38 6.79
C ASN A 37 -11.43 9.64 7.28
N LYS A 38 -12.30 10.23 6.46
CA LYS A 38 -13.13 11.36 6.88
C LYS A 38 -14.12 10.98 7.98
N GLN A 39 -14.70 9.78 7.91
CA GLN A 39 -15.61 9.27 8.95
C GLN A 39 -14.87 9.01 10.26
N ALA A 40 -13.69 8.38 10.21
CA ALA A 40 -12.85 8.13 11.38
C ALA A 40 -12.45 9.44 12.08
N LEU A 41 -12.05 10.47 11.32
CA LEU A 41 -11.77 11.80 11.86
C LEU A 41 -13.00 12.43 12.52
N GLY A 42 -14.17 12.30 11.91
CA GLY A 42 -15.42 12.80 12.50
C GLY A 42 -15.79 12.10 13.82
N LEU A 43 -15.51 10.80 13.94
CA LEU A 43 -15.70 10.06 15.20
C LEU A 43 -14.74 10.56 16.28
N LEU A 44 -13.46 10.79 15.94
CA LEU A 44 -12.50 11.39 16.87
C LEU A 44 -12.94 12.79 17.34
N ASP A 45 -13.48 13.61 16.44
CA ASP A 45 -14.02 14.94 16.81
C ASP A 45 -15.22 14.83 17.77
N MET A 46 -16.05 13.80 17.61
CA MET A 46 -17.20 13.56 18.50
C MET A 46 -16.79 13.06 19.89
N MET A 47 -15.62 12.42 20.02
CA MET A 47 -15.06 12.03 21.32
C MET A 47 -14.63 13.25 22.17
N ILE A 48 -14.53 14.44 21.57
CA ILE A 48 -14.20 15.67 22.29
C ILE A 48 -15.42 16.13 23.11
N THR A 49 -15.32 16.01 24.44
CA THR A 49 -16.33 16.54 25.37
C THR A 49 -16.07 18.02 25.71
N ASN A 50 -17.09 18.74 26.16
CA ASN A 50 -16.97 20.15 26.56
C ASN A 50 -15.96 20.37 27.71
N THR A 51 -15.76 19.38 28.58
CA THR A 51 -14.79 19.39 29.69
C THR A 51 -13.33 19.33 29.24
N THR A 52 -13.04 18.78 28.06
CA THR A 52 -11.68 18.68 27.49
C THR A 52 -11.26 19.88 26.65
N LYS A 53 -12.15 20.84 26.37
CA LYS A 53 -11.85 22.02 25.54
C LYS A 53 -10.98 23.06 26.24
N ASP A 54 -11.04 23.11 27.58
CA ASP A 54 -10.38 24.13 28.41
C ASP A 54 -9.19 23.59 29.22
N ALA A 55 -8.88 22.29 29.09
CA ALA A 55 -7.72 21.70 29.72
C ALA A 55 -6.46 22.00 28.89
N GLU A 56 -5.51 22.77 29.43
CA GLU A 56 -4.16 22.89 28.87
C GLU A 56 -3.44 21.54 29.02
N ILE A 57 -3.68 20.63 28.08
CA ILE A 57 -2.98 19.35 28.01
C ILE A 57 -1.57 19.64 27.46
N GLU A 58 -0.56 19.57 28.33
CA GLU A 58 0.83 19.70 27.94
C GLU A 58 1.22 18.57 26.96
N HIS A 59 1.51 18.93 25.71
CA HIS A 59 1.76 17.96 24.64
C HIS A 59 3.21 17.47 24.69
N ASN A 60 3.52 16.57 25.62
CA ASN A 60 4.87 16.03 25.82
C ASN A 60 5.30 15.00 24.75
N VAL A 61 4.38 14.59 23.88
CA VAL A 61 4.66 13.64 22.78
C VAL A 61 4.82 14.40 21.47
N ALA A 62 6.00 14.29 20.85
CA ALA A 62 6.27 14.92 19.56
C ALA A 62 5.69 14.11 18.40
N PHE A 63 4.97 14.78 17.48
CA PHE A 63 4.49 14.13 16.27
C PHE A 63 5.67 13.71 15.36
N PRO A 64 5.68 12.48 14.81
CA PRO A 64 6.82 11.93 14.07
C PRO A 64 6.95 12.47 12.63
N ASN A 65 7.00 13.80 12.47
CA ASN A 65 7.09 14.51 11.18
C ASN A 65 8.22 14.00 10.28
N ARG A 66 9.38 13.66 10.86
CA ARG A 66 10.54 13.16 10.10
C ARG A 66 10.24 11.82 9.42
N LEU A 67 9.48 10.95 10.08
CA LEU A 67 9.11 9.63 9.55
C LEU A 67 8.14 9.78 8.38
N TYR A 68 7.07 10.55 8.55
CA TYR A 68 6.12 10.85 7.46
C TYR A 68 6.80 11.49 6.25
N ARG A 69 7.74 12.42 6.46
CA ARG A 69 8.52 13.05 5.37
C ARG A 69 9.44 12.06 4.66
N LYS A 70 9.98 11.06 5.36
CA LYS A 70 10.78 9.99 4.75
C LYS A 70 9.88 9.09 3.90
N THR A 71 8.76 8.64 4.48
CA THR A 71 7.82 7.73 3.80
C THR A 71 7.13 8.37 2.60
N SER A 72 6.89 9.69 2.60
CA SER A 72 6.29 10.38 1.45
C SER A 72 7.13 10.29 0.17
N LYS A 73 8.43 10.00 0.29
CA LYS A 73 9.36 9.78 -0.82
C LYS A 73 9.61 8.29 -1.15
N ALA A 74 9.00 7.37 -0.40
CA ALA A 74 9.16 5.92 -0.60
C ALA A 74 8.30 5.39 -1.77
N THR A 75 8.41 4.09 -2.04
CA THR A 75 7.59 3.41 -3.06
C THR A 75 6.11 3.42 -2.70
N ALA A 76 5.23 3.14 -3.67
CA ALA A 76 3.79 3.04 -3.41
C ALA A 76 3.46 1.91 -2.40
N GLU A 77 4.17 0.79 -2.51
CA GLU A 77 4.04 -0.34 -1.60
C GLU A 77 4.47 0.03 -0.17
N ASP A 78 5.63 0.67 0.00
CA ASP A 78 6.11 1.11 1.31
C ASP A 78 5.16 2.13 1.97
N LYS A 79 4.57 3.03 1.18
CA LYS A 79 3.58 4.00 1.67
C LYS A 79 2.32 3.29 2.18
N LEU A 80 1.84 2.29 1.43
CA LEU A 80 0.67 1.50 1.82
C LEU A 80 0.97 0.67 3.06
N ALA A 81 2.09 -0.06 3.09
CA ALA A 81 2.52 -0.85 4.25
C ALA A 81 2.70 0.01 5.50
N PHE A 82 3.26 1.21 5.36
CA PHE A 82 3.38 2.17 6.47
C PHE A 82 2.01 2.64 6.97
N THR A 83 1.07 2.89 6.05
CA THR A 83 -0.30 3.30 6.41
C THR A 83 -1.02 2.18 7.16
N VAL A 84 -0.92 0.93 6.69
CA VAL A 84 -1.49 -0.25 7.36
C VAL A 84 -0.95 -0.38 8.79
N GLN A 85 0.38 -0.27 8.97
CA GLN A 85 1.00 -0.34 10.30
C GLN A 85 0.50 0.77 11.25
N ILE A 86 0.25 1.98 10.74
CA ILE A 86 -0.32 3.05 11.56
C ILE A 86 -1.73 2.70 11.99
N LEU A 87 -2.57 2.23 11.07
CA LEU A 87 -3.97 1.87 11.36
C LEU A 87 -4.05 0.73 12.39
N GLU A 88 -3.22 -0.31 12.24
CA GLU A 88 -3.13 -1.41 13.21
C GLU A 88 -2.72 -0.91 14.61
N LYS A 89 -1.74 0.01 14.68
CA LYS A 89 -1.32 0.61 15.96
C LYS A 89 -2.39 1.50 16.58
N LEU A 90 -3.13 2.25 15.76
CA LEU A 90 -4.25 3.06 16.23
C LEU A 90 -5.38 2.18 16.76
N PHE A 91 -5.70 1.09 16.06
CA PHE A 91 -6.69 0.12 16.51
C PHE A 91 -6.29 -0.45 17.89
N ALA A 92 -5.07 -0.99 18.00
CA ALA A 92 -4.58 -1.56 19.25
C ALA A 92 -4.59 -0.56 20.40
N LEU A 93 -4.21 0.70 20.15
CA LEU A 93 -4.20 1.75 21.18
C LEU A 93 -5.60 2.10 21.68
N PHE A 94 -6.59 2.17 20.79
CA PHE A 94 -7.97 2.53 21.15
C PHE A 94 -8.78 1.33 21.68
N GLU A 95 -8.28 0.10 21.51
CA GLU A 95 -8.84 -1.11 22.12
C GLU A 95 -8.43 -1.27 23.60
N GLU A 96 -7.37 -0.56 24.04
CA GLU A 96 -6.94 -0.55 25.45
C GLU A 96 -8.00 0.07 26.38
N ASP A 97 -7.86 -0.20 27.69
CA ASP A 97 -8.76 0.36 28.70
C ASP A 97 -8.70 1.90 28.72
N HIS A 98 -9.78 2.51 28.25
CA HIS A 98 -10.01 3.94 28.24
C HIS A 98 -11.14 4.33 29.21
N SER A 99 -11.39 3.54 30.27
CA SER A 99 -12.42 3.83 31.29
C SER A 99 -12.24 5.18 32.00
N SER A 100 -11.03 5.72 32.00
CA SER A 100 -10.74 7.08 32.51
C SER A 100 -11.15 8.19 31.55
N ALA A 101 -11.37 7.89 30.27
CA ALA A 101 -11.83 8.85 29.28
C ALA A 101 -13.36 8.99 29.35
N SER A 102 -13.86 10.19 29.07
CA SER A 102 -15.31 10.47 29.00
C SER A 102 -15.93 10.14 27.64
N TRP A 103 -15.27 9.30 26.84
CA TRP A 103 -15.68 8.98 25.48
C TRP A 103 -16.87 8.02 25.48
N GLU A 104 -17.82 8.23 24.57
CA GLU A 104 -18.93 7.31 24.38
C GLU A 104 -18.42 6.00 23.75
N GLU A 105 -18.68 4.88 24.41
CA GLU A 105 -18.21 3.55 24.01
C GLU A 105 -18.61 3.19 22.57
N ASN A 106 -19.87 3.46 22.19
CA ASN A 106 -20.34 3.20 20.82
C ASN A 106 -19.57 4.02 19.77
N THR A 107 -19.20 5.26 20.10
CA THR A 107 -18.41 6.12 19.20
C THR A 107 -16.99 5.57 19.04
N VAL A 108 -16.38 5.03 20.10
CA VAL A 108 -15.07 4.34 20.03
C VAL A 108 -15.17 3.04 19.23
N GLU A 109 -16.19 2.21 19.46
CA GLU A 109 -16.42 0.97 18.72
C GLU A 109 -16.59 1.24 17.21
N ASN A 110 -17.36 2.26 16.84
CA ASN A 110 -17.51 2.67 15.44
C ASN A 110 -16.18 3.14 14.83
N PHE A 111 -15.34 3.84 15.60
CA PHE A 111 -14.03 4.27 15.16
C PHE A 111 -13.12 3.06 14.90
N LEU A 112 -13.05 2.13 15.84
CA LEU A 112 -12.28 0.89 15.73
C LEU A 112 -12.73 0.05 14.52
N ASN A 113 -14.04 -0.09 14.30
CA ASN A 113 -14.59 -0.79 13.15
C ASN A 113 -14.13 -0.19 11.81
N ILE A 114 -14.12 1.15 11.71
CA ILE A 114 -13.65 1.83 10.50
C ILE A 114 -12.14 1.65 10.34
N VAL A 115 -11.34 1.87 11.39
CA VAL A 115 -9.87 1.74 11.32
C VAL A 115 -9.45 0.33 10.96
N ASN A 116 -10.08 -0.70 11.55
CA ASN A 116 -9.82 -2.09 11.19
C ASN A 116 -10.17 -2.36 9.72
N LYS A 117 -11.33 -1.88 9.26
CA LYS A 117 -11.74 -2.01 7.86
C LYS A 117 -10.75 -1.36 6.90
N GLN A 118 -10.26 -0.17 7.23
CA GLN A 118 -9.22 0.51 6.45
C GLN A 118 -7.93 -0.33 6.39
N ALA A 119 -7.50 -0.92 7.51
CA ALA A 119 -6.29 -1.75 7.57
C ALA A 119 -6.41 -3.03 6.73
N GLU A 120 -7.52 -3.78 6.87
CA GLU A 120 -7.77 -5.02 6.14
C GLU A 120 -7.77 -4.82 4.62
N GLU A 121 -8.46 -3.78 4.17
CA GLU A 121 -8.62 -3.48 2.74
C GLU A 121 -7.31 -2.98 2.12
N LEU A 122 -6.56 -2.13 2.83
CA LEU A 122 -5.23 -1.72 2.38
C LEU A 122 -4.23 -2.87 2.39
N ARG A 123 -4.32 -3.81 3.34
CA ARG A 123 -3.46 -5.01 3.37
C ARG A 123 -3.70 -5.88 2.13
N SER A 124 -4.96 -6.06 1.73
CA SER A 124 -5.33 -6.73 0.48
C SER A 124 -4.71 -6.07 -0.75
N CYS A 125 -4.60 -4.74 -0.73
CA CYS A 125 -3.94 -3.97 -1.78
C CYS A 125 -2.42 -4.17 -1.81
N VAL A 126 -1.74 -4.24 -0.66
CA VAL A 126 -0.31 -4.55 -0.59
C VAL A 126 -0.03 -5.94 -1.17
N SER A 127 -0.83 -6.94 -0.79
CA SER A 127 -0.72 -8.31 -1.33
C SER A 127 -0.91 -8.33 -2.84
N SER A 128 -1.88 -7.55 -3.36
CA SER A 128 -2.14 -7.43 -4.80
C SER A 128 -1.03 -6.68 -5.55
N LEU A 129 -0.45 -5.64 -4.94
CA LEU A 129 0.71 -4.94 -5.49
C LEU A 129 1.93 -5.87 -5.54
N SER A 130 2.22 -6.63 -4.48
CA SER A 130 3.32 -7.59 -4.49
C SER A 130 3.17 -8.64 -5.60
N PHE A 131 1.93 -9.03 -5.91
CA PHE A 131 1.60 -9.97 -6.99
C PHE A 131 1.73 -9.34 -8.38
N VAL A 132 1.31 -8.08 -8.56
CA VAL A 132 1.41 -7.34 -9.85
C VAL A 132 2.83 -6.84 -10.12
N PHE A 133 3.58 -6.46 -9.08
CA PHE A 133 4.99 -6.08 -9.14
C PHE A 133 5.94 -7.27 -8.97
N GLY A 134 5.38 -8.47 -8.83
CA GLY A 134 6.06 -9.75 -8.80
C GLY A 134 6.58 -10.22 -10.17
N TYR A 135 7.28 -9.37 -10.92
CA TYR A 135 8.57 -9.85 -11.41
C TYR A 135 9.57 -9.50 -10.32
N SER A 136 9.70 -10.42 -9.37
CA SER A 136 10.61 -10.32 -8.24
C SER A 136 12.06 -10.13 -8.71
N ALA A 137 12.97 -9.75 -7.81
CA ALA A 137 14.39 -9.66 -8.14
C ALA A 137 14.94 -10.98 -8.72
N GLU A 138 14.43 -12.12 -8.27
CA GLU A 138 14.73 -13.47 -8.77
C GLU A 138 14.12 -13.74 -10.14
N ALA A 139 12.93 -13.20 -10.42
CA ALA A 139 12.34 -13.27 -11.76
C ALA A 139 13.18 -12.45 -12.76
N TRP A 140 13.66 -11.27 -12.35
CA TRP A 140 14.62 -10.48 -13.13
C TRP A 140 15.95 -11.19 -13.31
N GLU A 141 16.43 -11.90 -12.30
CA GLU A 141 17.68 -12.65 -12.39
C GLU A 141 17.56 -13.86 -13.34
N THR A 142 16.40 -14.51 -13.34
CA THR A 142 16.08 -15.59 -14.28
C THR A 142 15.99 -15.06 -15.71
N ILE A 143 15.31 -13.93 -15.90
CA ILE A 143 15.23 -13.23 -17.20
C ILE A 143 16.64 -12.86 -17.67
N ARG A 144 17.48 -12.33 -16.78
CA ARG A 144 18.86 -11.94 -17.05
C ARG A 144 19.71 -13.14 -17.51
N ASN A 145 19.64 -14.27 -16.81
CA ASN A 145 20.44 -15.45 -17.14
C ASN A 145 20.01 -16.07 -18.47
N ILE A 146 18.70 -16.23 -18.70
CA ILE A 146 18.17 -16.74 -19.98
C ILE A 146 18.58 -15.81 -21.14
N THR A 147 18.53 -14.49 -20.92
CA THR A 147 18.97 -13.51 -21.92
C THR A 147 20.45 -13.65 -22.25
N LYS A 148 21.29 -13.92 -21.23
CA LYS A 148 22.73 -14.13 -21.41
C LYS A 148 23.02 -15.35 -22.28
N ASP A 149 22.31 -16.45 -22.07
CA ASP A 149 22.52 -17.68 -22.85
C ASP A 149 22.10 -17.50 -24.30
N HIS A 150 20.96 -16.84 -24.54
CA HIS A 150 20.52 -16.51 -25.90
C HIS A 150 21.54 -15.65 -26.64
N LEU A 151 22.06 -14.60 -25.98
CA LEU A 151 23.06 -13.73 -26.59
C LEU A 151 24.37 -14.46 -26.90
N SER A 152 24.78 -15.39 -26.03
CA SER A 152 25.97 -16.21 -26.26
C SER A 152 25.80 -17.09 -27.50
N GLN A 153 24.65 -17.75 -27.64
CA GLN A 153 24.34 -18.55 -28.83
C GLN A 153 24.29 -17.72 -30.12
N CYS A 154 23.69 -16.52 -30.08
CA CYS A 154 23.70 -15.61 -31.21
C CYS A 154 25.14 -15.23 -31.64
N GLY A 155 26.03 -14.97 -30.67
CA GLY A 155 27.44 -14.68 -30.95
C GLY A 155 28.14 -15.83 -31.66
N PHE A 156 27.94 -17.07 -31.21
CA PHE A 156 28.49 -18.25 -31.88
C PHE A 156 28.00 -18.38 -33.32
N LEU A 157 26.70 -18.20 -33.54
CA LEU A 157 26.11 -18.28 -34.87
C LEU A 157 26.70 -17.23 -35.82
N VAL A 158 26.81 -15.97 -35.40
CA VAL A 158 27.37 -14.90 -36.22
C VAL A 158 28.85 -15.14 -36.53
N ASN A 159 29.64 -15.57 -35.54
CA ASN A 159 31.06 -15.85 -35.75
C ASN A 159 31.28 -17.04 -36.70
N SER A 160 30.39 -18.03 -36.69
CA SER A 160 30.46 -19.15 -37.63
C SER A 160 30.28 -18.74 -39.09
N LEU A 161 29.55 -17.63 -39.35
CA LEU A 161 29.41 -17.06 -40.68
C LEU A 161 30.68 -16.31 -41.13
N GLY A 162 31.36 -15.62 -40.21
CA GLY A 162 32.63 -14.94 -40.51
C GLY A 162 33.79 -15.90 -40.78
N ASN A 163 33.75 -17.09 -40.20
CA ASN A 163 34.73 -18.17 -40.46
C ASN A 163 34.40 -19.02 -41.69
N ALA A 164 33.29 -18.73 -42.38
CA ALA A 164 32.87 -19.42 -43.60
C ALA A 164 33.30 -18.66 -44.89
N HIS A 165 34.11 -17.62 -44.74
CA HIS A 165 34.79 -16.88 -45.80
C HIS A 165 36.30 -17.02 -45.69
#